data_AF-C0M7L4-F1
#
_entry.id   AF-C0M7L4-F1
#
_cell.length_a   1.000
_cell.length_b   1.000
_cell.length_c   1.000
_cell.angle_alpha   90.00
_cell.angle_beta   90.00
_cell.angle_gamma   90.00
#
_symmetry.space_group_name_H-M   'P 1'
#
loop_
_entity.id
_entity.type
_entity.pdbx_description
1 polymer ?
#
loop_
_entity_poly.entity_id
_entity_poly.type
_entity_poly.pdbx_seq_one_letter_code
_entity_poly.pdbx_strand_id
1 'polypeptide(L)'
;MKSMMKQLQSALIGFIDNQPPKKAKASPVNLKANQIITTIKEAQVKEIPIHVIYQAKSFTGHIKKYDQLTGQLVLKNTNQNLTALFF
;
A
#
# COMPACT_ATOMS: atom_id res chain seq x y z
N MET A 1 30.67 -2.53 -16.67
CA MET A 1 30.33 -2.77 -18.09
C MET A 1 30.17 -4.26 -18.44
N LYS A 2 31.09 -5.16 -18.10
CA LYS A 2 30.98 -6.61 -18.42
C LYS A 2 29.71 -7.29 -17.87
N SER A 3 29.23 -6.86 -16.71
CA SER A 3 28.00 -7.43 -16.09
C SER A 3 26.73 -7.10 -16.87
N MET A 4 26.59 -5.86 -17.35
CA MET A 4 25.40 -5.45 -18.12
C MET A 4 25.34 -6.16 -19.48
N MET A 5 26.48 -6.37 -20.13
CA MET A 5 26.58 -7.13 -21.38
C MET A 5 26.06 -8.57 -21.21
N LYS A 6 26.43 -9.24 -20.11
CA LYS A 6 25.98 -10.61 -19.80
C LYS A 6 24.48 -10.67 -19.51
N GLN A 7 23.92 -9.66 -18.83
CA GLN A 7 22.48 -9.58 -18.57
C GLN A 7 21.68 -9.39 -19.86
N LEU A 8 22.18 -8.56 -20.79
CA LEU A 8 21.55 -8.36 -22.10
C LEU A 8 21.59 -9.63 -22.96
N GLN A 9 22.75 -10.32 -23.01
CA GLN A 9 22.87 -11.61 -23.70
C GLN A 9 21.91 -12.66 -23.14
N SER A 10 21.81 -12.76 -21.81
CA SER A 10 20.91 -13.72 -21.16
C SER A 10 19.44 -13.42 -21.45
N ALA A 11 19.06 -12.15 -21.55
CA ALA A 11 17.70 -11.74 -21.90
C ALA A 11 17.34 -12.07 -23.35
N LEU A 12 18.27 -11.87 -24.29
CA LEU A 12 18.08 -12.21 -25.70
C LEU A 12 17.98 -13.73 -25.94
N ILE A 13 18.84 -14.51 -25.26
CA ILE A 13 18.78 -15.98 -25.32
C ILE A 13 17.45 -16.48 -24.74
N GLY A 14 17.03 -15.95 -23.58
CA GLY A 14 15.74 -16.32 -22.98
C GLY A 14 14.54 -15.97 -23.85
N PHE A 15 14.60 -14.86 -24.60
CA PHE A 15 13.55 -14.47 -25.56
C PHE A 15 13.47 -15.42 -26.75
N ILE A 16 14.61 -15.82 -27.34
CA ILE A 16 14.68 -16.75 -28.48
C ILE A 16 14.18 -18.14 -28.07
N ASP A 17 14.57 -18.61 -26.87
CA ASP A 17 14.24 -19.94 -26.38
C ASP A 17 12.83 -20.02 -25.75
N ASN A 18 12.02 -18.95 -25.81
CA ASN A 18 10.73 -18.82 -25.12
C ASN A 18 10.80 -19.17 -23.62
N GLN A 19 11.98 -19.01 -23.00
CA GLN A 19 12.15 -19.24 -21.59
C GLN A 19 11.71 -18.00 -20.83
N PRO A 20 10.66 -18.07 -19.98
CA PRO A 20 10.27 -16.92 -19.18
C PRO A 20 11.48 -16.52 -18.33
N PRO A 21 11.87 -15.21 -18.31
CA PRO A 21 12.94 -14.75 -17.44
C PRO A 21 12.61 -15.21 -16.03
N LYS A 22 13.60 -15.77 -15.31
CA LYS A 22 13.44 -16.28 -13.94
C LYS A 22 12.69 -15.24 -13.11
N LYS A 23 11.37 -15.38 -13.01
CA LYS A 23 10.52 -14.43 -12.31
C LYS A 23 10.97 -14.49 -10.87
N ALA A 24 11.40 -13.35 -10.32
CA ALA A 24 11.46 -13.19 -8.88
C ALA A 24 10.12 -13.69 -8.34
N LYS A 25 10.14 -14.65 -7.40
CA LYS A 25 8.94 -15.25 -6.82
C LYS A 25 7.97 -14.11 -6.50
N ALA A 26 6.86 -14.05 -7.23
CA ALA A 26 5.88 -13.01 -7.02
C ALA A 26 5.41 -13.14 -5.57
N SER A 27 5.67 -12.11 -4.77
CA SER A 27 5.15 -12.03 -3.42
C SER A 27 3.64 -12.19 -3.49
N PRO A 28 3.02 -13.04 -2.65
CA PRO A 28 1.58 -13.25 -2.70
C PRO A 28 0.87 -11.91 -2.56
N VAL A 29 0.07 -11.56 -3.58
CA VAL A 29 -0.69 -10.32 -3.58
C VAL A 29 -1.73 -10.41 -2.47
N ASN A 30 -1.58 -9.61 -1.41
CA ASN A 30 -2.55 -9.54 -0.34
C ASN A 30 -3.75 -8.68 -0.79
N LEU A 31 -4.72 -9.32 -1.43
CA LEU A 31 -5.92 -8.68 -1.97
C LEU A 31 -6.70 -7.91 -0.88
N LYS A 32 -6.73 -8.42 0.36
CA LYS A 32 -7.41 -7.77 1.48
C LYS A 32 -6.73 -6.46 1.88
N ALA A 33 -5.40 -6.45 1.95
CA ALA A 33 -4.65 -5.23 2.27
C ALA A 33 -4.90 -4.14 1.21
N ASN A 34 -4.90 -4.53 -0.07
CA ASN A 34 -5.19 -3.61 -1.17
C ASN A 34 -6.61 -3.03 -1.10
N GLN A 35 -7.61 -3.87 -0.77
CA GLN A 35 -8.98 -3.41 -0.58
C GLN A 35 -9.08 -2.37 0.56
N ILE A 36 -8.47 -2.64 1.71
CA ILE A 36 -8.47 -1.73 2.86
C ILE A 36 -7.81 -0.39 2.49
N ILE A 37 -6.66 -0.43 1.82
CA ILE A 37 -5.96 0.76 1.33
C ILE A 37 -6.86 1.60 0.42
N THR A 38 -7.53 0.95 -0.54
CA THR A 38 -8.44 1.63 -1.47
C THR A 38 -9.60 2.28 -0.73
N THR A 39 -10.22 1.56 0.22
CA THR A 39 -11.31 2.11 1.05
C THR A 39 -10.85 3.32 1.86
N ILE A 40 -9.67 3.28 2.47
CA ILE A 40 -9.10 4.41 3.22
C ILE A 40 -8.89 5.62 2.30
N LYS A 41 -8.31 5.39 1.11
CA LYS A 41 -8.08 6.47 0.13
C LYS A 41 -9.38 7.08 -0.36
N GLU A 42 -10.39 6.26 -0.65
CA GLU A 42 -11.71 6.75 -1.06
C GLU A 42 -12.37 7.59 0.04
N ALA A 43 -12.35 7.11 1.28
CA ALA A 43 -12.90 7.85 2.41
C ALA A 43 -12.17 9.19 2.64
N GLN A 44 -10.85 9.23 2.42
CA GLN A 44 -10.07 10.46 2.48
C GLN A 44 -10.46 11.44 1.37
N VAL A 45 -10.51 10.99 0.11
CA VAL A 45 -10.80 11.84 -1.06
C VAL A 45 -12.23 12.39 -1.00
N LYS A 46 -13.20 11.55 -0.63
CA LYS A 46 -14.61 11.91 -0.54
C LYS A 46 -14.97 12.63 0.77
N GLU A 47 -13.98 12.84 1.65
CA GLU A 47 -14.17 13.33 3.01
C GLU A 47 -15.33 12.63 3.75
N ILE A 48 -15.39 11.30 3.63
CA ILE A 48 -16.41 10.50 4.30
C ILE A 48 -16.00 10.34 5.78
N PRO A 49 -16.90 10.63 6.74
CA PRO A 49 -16.62 10.36 8.14
C PRO A 49 -16.53 8.85 8.38
N ILE A 50 -15.49 8.43 9.09
CA ILE A 50 -15.28 7.03 9.47
C ILE A 50 -15.30 6.88 10.98
N HIS A 51 -15.69 5.70 11.44
CA HIS A 51 -15.55 5.26 12.82
C HIS A 51 -14.41 4.25 12.90
N VAL A 52 -13.36 4.58 13.65
CA VAL A 52 -12.19 3.74 13.85
C VAL A 52 -12.23 3.18 15.26
N ILE A 53 -12.09 1.86 15.38
CA ILE A 53 -11.94 1.15 16.64
C ILE A 53 -10.52 0.63 16.69
N TYR A 54 -9.75 1.09 17.67
CA TYR A 54 -8.35 0.69 17.85
C TYR A 54 -8.10 0.40 19.33
N GLN A 55 -7.76 -0.86 19.62
CA GLN A 55 -7.65 -1.37 20.99
C GLN A 55 -8.95 -1.11 21.77
N ALA A 56 -8.86 -0.49 22.96
CA ALA A 56 -10.02 -0.13 23.79
C ALA A 56 -10.56 1.28 23.53
N LYS A 57 -10.15 1.93 22.43
CA LYS A 57 -10.56 3.31 22.09
C LYS A 57 -11.29 3.33 20.75
N SER A 58 -12.23 4.24 20.62
CA SER A 58 -12.90 4.53 19.36
C SER A 58 -12.82 6.01 19.02
N PHE A 59 -12.84 6.29 17.71
CA PHE A 59 -12.73 7.63 17.18
C PHE A 59 -13.65 7.79 15.98
N THR A 60 -14.44 8.85 15.94
CA THR A 60 -15.24 9.21 14.76
C THR A 60 -14.71 10.50 14.16
N GLY A 61 -14.45 10.50 12.85
CA GLY A 61 -14.00 11.69 12.15
C GLY A 61 -13.57 11.44 10.72
N HIS A 62 -12.91 12.42 10.14
CA HIS A 62 -12.45 12.37 8.75
C HIS A 62 -10.98 11.99 8.69
N ILE A 63 -10.61 11.20 7.68
CA ILE A 63 -9.20 10.90 7.41
C ILE A 63 -8.53 12.14 6.82
N LYS A 64 -7.45 12.59 7.43
CA LYS A 64 -6.63 13.69 6.91
C LYS A 64 -5.35 13.20 6.25
N LYS A 65 -4.79 12.08 6.70
CA LYS A 65 -3.61 11.47 6.08
C LYS A 65 -3.60 9.97 6.36
N TYR A 66 -3.14 9.19 5.38
CA TYR A 66 -2.76 7.80 5.56
C TYR A 66 -1.38 7.56 4.94
N ASP A 67 -0.44 7.08 5.75
CA ASP A 67 0.89 6.66 5.32
C ASP A 67 0.96 5.13 5.27
N GLN A 68 1.04 4.60 4.05
CA GLN A 68 1.05 3.17 3.80
C GLN A 68 2.35 2.49 4.24
N LEU A 69 3.47 3.21 4.28
CA LEU A 69 4.77 2.66 4.64
C LEU A 69 4.88 2.46 6.14
N THR A 70 4.31 3.38 6.91
CA THR A 70 4.37 3.38 8.38
C THR A 70 3.12 2.85 9.04
N GLY A 71 2.06 2.57 8.27
CA GLY A 71 0.75 2.18 8.81
C GLY A 71 0.06 3.30 9.60
N GLN A 72 0.51 4.56 9.46
CA GLN A 72 0.00 5.69 10.22
C GLN A 72 -1.29 6.25 9.60
N LEU A 73 -2.35 6.35 10.40
CA LEU A 73 -3.62 6.98 10.04
C LEU A 73 -3.85 8.23 10.91
N VAL A 74 -4.02 9.39 10.27
CA VAL A 74 -4.32 10.66 10.95
C VAL A 74 -5.76 11.05 10.68
N LEU A 75 -6.50 11.28 11.76
CA LEU A 75 -7.94 11.57 11.74
C LEU A 75 -8.22 12.92 12.41
N LYS A 76 -9.23 13.64 11.92
CA LYS A 76 -9.76 14.86 12.54
C LYS A 76 -11.20 14.62 13.01
N ASN A 77 -11.47 14.76 14.30
CA ASN A 77 -12.84 14.63 14.82
C ASN A 77 -13.64 15.93 14.63
N THR A 78 -14.91 15.88 15.02
CA THR A 78 -15.85 17.01 15.00
C THR A 78 -15.40 18.19 15.87
N ASN A 79 -14.69 17.91 16.97
CA ASN A 79 -14.09 18.93 17.85
C ASN A 79 -12.76 19.47 17.32
N GLN A 80 -12.40 19.16 16.07
CA GLN A 80 -11.16 19.55 15.40
C GLN A 80 -9.86 18.98 15.99
N ASN A 81 -9.94 18.06 16.95
CA ASN A 81 -8.77 17.36 17.48
C ASN A 81 -8.22 16.37 16.45
N LEU A 82 -6.90 16.35 16.34
CA LEU A 82 -6.18 15.40 15.51
C LEU A 82 -5.76 14.19 16.34
N THR A 83 -5.90 13.00 15.75
CA THR A 83 -5.47 11.75 16.36
C THR A 83 -4.70 10.93 15.35
N ALA A 84 -3.52 10.46 15.75
CA ALA A 84 -2.70 9.56 14.96
C ALA A 84 -2.79 8.15 15.54
N LEU A 85 -3.11 7.18 14.70
CA LEU A 85 -3.15 5.75 15.01
C LEU A 85 -2.07 5.04 14.19
N PHE A 86 -1.47 4.00 14.77
CA PHE A 86 -0.42 3.20 14.15
C PHE A 86 -0.86 1.74 14.10
N PHE A 87 -0.96 1.20 12.89
CA PHE A 87 -1.39 -0.17 12.60
C PHE A 87 -0.21 -1.07 12.23
#